data_AF-A0A349XYX3-F1
#
_entry.id   AF-A0A349XYX3-F1
#
_cell.length_a   1.000
_cell.length_b   1.000
_cell.length_c   1.000
_cell.angle_alpha   90.00
_cell.angle_beta   90.00
_cell.angle_gamma   90.00
#
_symmetry.space_group_name_H-M   'P 1'
#
loop_
_entity.id
_entity.type
_entity.pdbx_description
1 polymer ?
#
loop_
_entity_poly.entity_id
_entity_poly.type
_entity_poly.pdbx_seq_one_letter_code
_entity_poly.pdbx_strand_id
1 'polypeptide(L)' 'MKPDMFKEPVTILIGLGFPTEVRSVIDAYRHLAEWPASMRDTAHSMALKACSAALRGEIEADTARCLFAAFAAK' A
#
# COMPACT_ATOMS: atom_id res chain seq x y z
N MET A 1 6.41 15.49 10.43
CA MET A 1 6.31 14.39 9.44
C MET A 1 5.14 14.68 8.52
N LYS A 2 5.27 14.35 7.24
CA LYS A 2 4.15 14.42 6.28
C LYS A 2 3.07 13.42 6.72
N PRO A 3 1.78 13.79 6.75
CA PRO A 3 0.69 12.92 7.24
C PRO A 3 0.52 11.65 6.39
N ASP A 4 1.05 11.64 5.17
CA ASP A 4 1.06 10.54 4.22
C ASP A 4 2.24 9.58 4.37
N MET A 5 3.21 9.84 5.25
CA MET A 5 4.35 8.95 5.49
C MET A 5 4.03 7.84 6.50
N PHE A 6 4.53 6.65 6.20
CA PHE A 6 4.53 5.53 7.14
C PHE A 6 5.63 5.72 8.19
N LYS A 7 5.35 5.29 9.44
CA LYS A 7 6.36 5.26 10.52
C LYS A 7 7.51 4.32 10.19
N GLU A 8 7.18 3.19 9.57
CA GLU A 8 8.12 2.19 9.10
C GLU A 8 7.77 1.82 7.65
N PRO A 9 8.78 1.68 6.77
CA PRO A 9 8.54 1.25 5.40
C PRO A 9 7.93 -0.15 5.36
N VAL A 10 7.10 -0.39 4.36
CA VAL A 10 6.59 -1.73 4.02
C VAL A 10 7.35 -2.21 2.79
N THR A 11 8.04 -3.34 2.89
CA THR A 11 8.73 -3.95 1.76
C THR A 11 7.78 -4.84 0.98
N ILE A 12 7.65 -4.58 -0.31
CA ILE A 12 6.88 -5.40 -1.25
C ILE A 12 7.81 -6.01 -2.29
N LEU A 13 7.39 -7.14 -2.87
CA LEU A 13 8.05 -7.70 -4.05
C LEU A 13 7.28 -7.29 -5.30
N ILE A 14 7.88 -6.48 -6.17
CA ILE A 14 7.29 -6.07 -7.44
C ILE A 14 7.91 -6.81 -8.63
N GLY A 15 7.11 -7.00 -9.69
CA GLY A 15 7.55 -7.54 -10.98
C GLY A 15 8.20 -8.92 -10.85
N LEU A 16 9.49 -9.01 -11.14
CA LEU A 16 10.31 -10.23 -11.10
C LEU A 16 10.80 -10.60 -9.68
N GLY A 17 10.17 -10.07 -8.62
CA GLY A 17 10.55 -10.33 -7.24
C GLY A 17 11.59 -9.36 -6.67
N PHE A 18 11.63 -8.12 -7.16
CA PHE A 18 12.52 -7.10 -6.61
C PHE A 18 11.93 -6.48 -5.34
N PRO A 19 12.66 -6.47 -4.21
CA PRO A 19 12.19 -5.81 -3.01
C PRO A 19 12.17 -4.29 -3.23
N THR A 20 11.02 -3.68 -2.95
CA THR A 20 10.82 -2.23 -2.98
C THR A 20 10.27 -1.76 -1.65
N GLU A 21 10.92 -0.76 -1.07
CA GLU A 21 10.45 -0.12 0.16
C GLU A 21 9.40 0.94 -0.16
N VAL A 22 8.21 0.76 0.40
CA VAL A 22 7.12 1.72 0.31
C VAL A 22 7.06 2.53 1.60
N ARG A 23 7.29 3.85 1.50
CA ARG A 23 7.41 4.75 2.65
C ARG A 23 6.22 5.68 2.85
N SER A 24 5.29 5.72 1.90
CA SER A 24 4.13 6.60 1.94
C SER A 24 2.87 5.95 1.40
N VAL A 25 1.71 6.48 1.80
CA VAL A 25 0.40 6.10 1.27
C VAL A 25 0.33 6.34 -0.24
N ILE A 26 0.95 7.42 -0.72
CA ILE A 26 0.99 7.76 -2.16
C ILE A 26 1.76 6.68 -2.93
N ASP A 27 2.91 6.27 -2.43
CA ASP A 27 3.72 5.23 -3.06
C ASP A 27 2.97 3.88 -3.02
N ALA A 28 2.35 3.54 -1.88
CA ALA A 28 1.55 2.33 -1.75
C ALA A 28 0.39 2.31 -2.77
N TYR A 29 -0.34 3.41 -2.90
CA TYR A 29 -1.44 3.55 -3.85
C TYR A 29 -0.96 3.35 -5.30
N ARG A 30 0.18 3.95 -5.67
CA ARG A 30 0.78 3.79 -7.01
C ARG A 30 1.14 2.35 -7.30
N HIS A 31 1.80 1.66 -6.36
CA HIS A 31 2.13 0.25 -6.53
C HIS A 31 0.89 -0.63 -6.70
N LEU A 32 -0.17 -0.35 -5.94
CA LEU A 32 -1.44 -1.07 -6.08
C LEU A 32 -2.14 -0.75 -7.41
N ALA A 33 -2.10 0.49 -7.89
CA ALA A 33 -2.71 0.89 -9.15
C ALA A 33 -2.06 0.18 -10.35
N GLU A 34 -0.74 0.08 -10.33
CA GLU A 34 0.07 -0.61 -11.36
C GLU A 34 0.03 -2.15 -11.22
N TRP A 35 -0.62 -2.68 -10.18
CA TRP A 35 -0.64 -4.12 -9.94
C TRP A 35 -1.45 -4.86 -11.02
N PRO A 36 -0.93 -5.96 -11.62
CA PRO A 36 -1.61 -6.69 -12.68
C PRO A 36 -2.97 -7.24 -12.25
N ALA A 37 -4.00 -7.04 -13.08
CA ALA A 37 -5.38 -7.44 -12.76
C ALA A 37 -5.54 -8.94 -12.46
N SER A 38 -4.73 -9.79 -13.10
CA SER A 38 -4.70 -11.24 -12.86
C SER A 38 -4.19 -11.63 -11.47
N MET A 39 -3.43 -10.75 -10.80
CA MET A 39 -2.88 -10.94 -9.46
C MET A 39 -3.59 -10.09 -8.40
N ARG A 40 -4.69 -9.40 -8.76
CA ARG A 40 -5.50 -8.66 -7.81
C ARG A 40 -6.41 -9.61 -7.06
N ASP A 41 -6.29 -9.61 -5.74
CA ASP A 41 -7.15 -10.38 -4.86
C ASP A 41 -7.94 -9.45 -3.92
N THR A 42 -8.63 -10.05 -2.95
CA THR A 42 -9.37 -9.29 -1.94
C THR A 42 -8.46 -8.38 -1.11
N ALA A 43 -7.24 -8.82 -0.80
CA ALA A 43 -6.29 -8.03 -0.01
C ALA A 43 -5.81 -6.79 -0.80
N HIS A 44 -5.53 -6.93 -2.09
CA HIS A 44 -5.25 -5.82 -3.00
C HIS A 44 -6.37 -4.78 -2.98
N SER A 45 -7.61 -5.23 -3.15
CA SER A 45 -8.78 -4.33 -3.19
C SER A 45 -8.98 -3.59 -1.88
N MET A 46 -8.73 -4.25 -0.75
CA MET A 46 -8.80 -3.65 0.59
C MET A 46 -7.68 -2.62 0.80
N ALA A 47 -6.44 -2.97 0.44
CA ALA A 47 -5.30 -2.06 0.54
C ALA A 47 -5.48 -0.82 -0.33
N LEU A 48 -6.02 -0.97 -1.55
CA LEU A 48 -6.25 0.14 -2.48
C LEU A 48 -7.31 1.11 -1.94
N LYS A 49 -8.42 0.58 -1.41
CA LYS A 49 -9.47 1.38 -0.77
C LYS A 49 -8.94 2.13 0.45
N ALA A 50 -8.15 1.47 1.29
CA ALA A 50 -7.56 2.08 2.48
C ALA A 50 -6.56 3.19 2.12
N CYS A 51 -5.67 2.95 1.15
CA CYS A 51 -4.76 3.99 0.69
C CYS A 51 -5.53 5.18 0.13
N SER A 52 -6.59 4.94 -0.65
CA SER A 52 -7.44 6.00 -1.18
C SER A 52 -8.14 6.81 -0.07
N ALA A 53 -8.65 6.16 0.97
CA ALA A 53 -9.26 6.81 2.13
C ALA A 53 -8.24 7.64 2.92
N ALA A 54 -7.02 7.12 3.11
CA ALA A 54 -5.95 7.84 3.78
C ALA A 54 -5.49 9.08 3.00
N LEU A 55 -5.45 9.02 1.66
CA LEU A 55 -5.16 10.19 0.82
C LEU A 55 -6.26 11.27 0.92
N ARG A 56 -7.50 10.88 1.18
CA ARG A 56 -8.62 11.81 1.44
C ARG A 56 -8.64 12.32 2.88
N GLY A 57 -7.77 11.81 3.76
CA GLY A 57 -7.77 12.15 5.18
C GLY A 57 -8.91 11.52 5.98
N GLU A 58 -9.58 10.50 5.44
CA GLU A 58 -10.67 9.78 6.11
C GLU A 58 -10.16 8.81 7.18
N ILE A 59 -8.94 8.29 7.00
CA ILE A 59 -8.25 7.41 7.94
C ILE A 59 -6.78 7.79 8.06
N GLU A 60 -6.12 7.32 9.11
CA GLU A 60 -4.70 7.53 9.32
C GLU A 60 -3.84 6.73 8.34
N ALA A 61 -2.68 7.28 7.96
CA ALA A 61 -1.70 6.57 7.13
C ALA A 61 -1.25 5.24 7.76
N ASP A 62 -1.20 5.14 9.09
CA ASP A 62 -0.82 3.91 9.80
C ASP A 62 -1.88 2.80 9.61
N THR A 63 -3.16 3.19 9.54
CA THR A 63 -4.27 2.27 9.26
C THR A 63 -4.18 1.73 7.83
N ALA A 64 -3.91 2.61 6.85
CA ALA A 64 -3.66 2.19 5.47
C ALA A 64 -2.41 1.30 5.34
N ARG A 65 -1.35 1.61 6.10
CA ARG A 65 -0.11 0.82 6.16
C ARG A 65 -0.37 -0.61 6.60
N CYS A 66 -1.17 -0.83 7.65
CA CYS A 66 -1.49 -2.16 8.15
C CYS A 66 -2.16 -3.04 7.08
N LEU A 67 -3.12 -2.48 6.34
CA LEU A 67 -3.80 -3.18 5.26
C LEU A 67 -2.86 -3.46 4.07
N PHE A 68 -1.99 -2.51 3.75
CA PHE A 68 -0.97 -2.69 2.72
C PHE A 68 0.08 -3.75 3.10
N ALA A 69 0.51 -3.78 4.35
CA ALA A 69 1.43 -4.80 4.86
C ALA A 69 0.80 -6.20 4.84
N ALA A 70 -0.50 -6.31 5.15
CA ALA A 70 -1.22 -7.59 5.04
C ALA A 70 -1.30 -8.09 3.59
N PHE A 71 -1.44 -7.18 2.62
CA PHE A 71 -1.32 -7.50 1.20
C PHE A 71 0.10 -7.94 0.83
N ALA A 72 1.12 -7.25 1.34
CA ALA A 72 2.53 -7.52 1.05
C ALA A 72 3.07 -8.83 1.65
N ALA A 73 2.51 -9.29 2.77
CA ALA A 73 2.93 -10.49 3.48
C ALA A 73 2.45 -11.80 2.84
N LYS A 74 1.87 -11.73 1.64
CA LYS A 74 1.20 -12.85 0.97
C LYS A 74 2.05 -13.49 -0.12
#